data_AF-A0A6G0XXX3-F1
#
_entry.id   AF-A0A6G0XXX3-F1
#
_cell.length_a   1.000
_cell.length_b   1.000
_cell.length_c   1.000
_cell.angle_alpha   90.00
_cell.angle_beta   90.00
_cell.angle_gamma   90.00
#
_symmetry.space_group_name_H-M   'P 1'
#
loop_
_entity.id
_entity.type
_entity.pdbx_description
1 polymer ?
#
loop_
_entity_poly.entity_id
_entity_poly.type
_entity_poly.pdbx_seq_one_letter_code
_entity_poly.pdbx_strand_id
1 'polypeptide(L)'
;MLLIDASPIQEGLPDVSMMEQSDTKHLRTCQICFEEVEQQIIATKICGSTCRASICFGCIEEYIRVRVQSIPAGVIAKLDCPICIRPVNLMRWNMICVQAEYLVKSFADTVAASCNILCPSCHSTCNVLPDSLSHDLIEPMHMTGSLIKHLPQLREMRRRFCRHEISLDTLCQFIRDTFPDLYTQVIRRLVQCIKDTERRASLFLRLTREQPFIQSTCCKAAICFTCKTRDHHHGSPCESMLVTKEDIAVCPSCNLTLVKGDGCDWVNCFCGHGFSWTDRVRVHRWSQIPQHRIDLLTAVIRRFTWLRRLRKKVLPTLVRTVNIPKFKEQYVAVREYLQRMVHRKRVKLLVLPALVTLVNIRRLTAPFLVVFKYLKDRVRRTRFKQQVLPAFMARVVLMNIVKHKQSFMLVSEYLRHQVWRKWFADRVLSSKDFHDAIVQYRSRHCVTMMNARPWLKARMISTALVLIREKIVFRKSVVLDRMMCLLAPQVKWMEMTDEERAVVESEEQNFFCSMFDMGDD
;
A
#
# COMPACT_ATOMS: atom_id res chain seq x y z
N MET A 1 -15.39 57.84 5.94
CA MET A 1 -14.00 57.38 6.15
C MET A 1 -13.74 57.46 7.65
N LEU A 2 -13.95 56.36 8.38
CA LEU A 2 -13.84 56.32 9.84
C LEU A 2 -12.48 55.72 10.23
N LEU A 3 -11.50 56.59 10.44
CA LEU A 3 -10.27 56.28 11.16
C LEU A 3 -10.63 56.14 12.65
N ILE A 4 -10.18 55.06 13.30
CA ILE A 4 -10.41 54.83 14.73
C ILE A 4 -9.04 54.76 15.41
N ASP A 5 -8.87 55.64 16.38
CA ASP A 5 -7.70 55.84 17.22
C ASP A 5 -7.19 54.55 17.89
N ALA A 6 -5.88 54.35 17.79
CA ALA A 6 -5.11 53.47 18.64
C ALA A 6 -4.47 54.32 19.75
N SER A 7 -5.21 54.63 20.83
CA SER A 7 -4.63 55.31 21.99
C SER A 7 -3.76 54.33 22.80
N PRO A 8 -2.49 54.67 23.09
CA PRO A 8 -1.67 53.92 24.04
C PRO A 8 -2.05 54.31 25.48
N ILE A 9 -2.22 53.31 26.33
CA ILE A 9 -2.39 53.48 27.77
C ILE A 9 -1.02 53.86 28.33
N GLN A 10 -0.83 55.10 28.76
CA GLN A 10 0.32 55.54 29.56
C GLN A 10 0.01 55.29 31.04
N GLU A 11 0.66 54.31 31.64
CA GLU A 11 0.68 54.11 33.10
C GLU A 11 1.85 54.92 33.69
N GLY A 12 1.54 55.72 34.71
CA GLY A 12 2.51 56.56 35.43
C GLY A 12 3.43 55.75 36.34
N LEU A 13 4.70 56.14 36.37
CA LEU A 13 5.70 55.62 37.32
C LEU A 13 5.42 56.14 38.75
N PRO A 14 5.42 55.26 39.77
CA PRO A 14 5.47 55.69 41.16
C PRO A 14 6.93 55.84 41.66
N ASP A 15 7.05 56.79 42.58
CA ASP A 15 8.23 57.25 43.30
C ASP A 15 8.87 56.14 44.17
N VAL A 16 10.20 56.01 44.12
CA VAL A 16 10.97 54.93 44.74
C VAL A 16 11.51 55.38 46.10
N SER A 17 10.71 55.21 47.14
CA SER A 17 11.19 55.28 48.53
C SER A 17 11.74 53.91 48.96
N MET A 18 13.02 53.89 49.33
CA MET A 18 13.77 52.74 49.82
C MET A 18 13.20 52.20 51.13
N MET A 19 12.68 50.97 51.14
CA MET A 19 12.50 50.16 52.34
C MET A 19 13.07 48.76 52.07
N GLU A 20 14.07 48.38 52.86
CA GLU A 20 14.55 47.00 52.99
C GLU A 20 13.39 46.11 53.41
N GLN A 21 12.85 45.34 52.47
CA GLN A 21 11.87 44.28 52.75
C GLN A 21 12.60 42.94 52.74
N SER A 22 12.45 42.22 53.84
CA SER A 22 12.91 40.85 54.03
C SER A 22 12.41 39.95 52.88
N ASP A 23 13.35 39.46 52.07
CA ASP A 23 13.17 38.55 50.93
C ASP A 23 12.68 37.15 51.38
N THR A 24 11.46 37.06 51.91
CA THR A 24 10.78 35.76 52.00
C THR A 24 10.33 35.38 50.59
N LYS A 25 11.19 34.63 49.88
CA LYS A 25 10.87 34.08 48.55
C LYS A 25 9.56 33.29 48.64
N HIS A 26 8.49 33.83 48.06
CA HIS A 26 7.22 33.11 47.96
C HIS A 26 7.38 31.94 46.99
N LEU A 27 7.53 30.74 47.54
CA LEU A 27 7.53 29.49 46.79
C LEU A 27 6.10 29.07 46.47
N ARG A 28 5.92 28.47 45.30
CA ARG A 28 4.66 27.85 44.88
C ARG A 28 4.96 26.51 44.22
N THR A 29 4.04 25.56 44.38
CA THR A 29 4.18 24.23 43.78
C THR A 29 3.65 24.21 42.35
N CYS A 30 4.45 23.68 41.42
CA CYS A 30 4.03 23.42 40.05
C CYS A 30 3.01 22.25 40.03
N GLN A 31 1.89 22.40 39.31
CA GLN A 31 0.85 21.35 39.21
C GLN A 31 1.20 20.19 38.27
N ILE A 32 2.31 20.25 37.55
CA ILE A 32 2.76 19.19 36.63
C ILE A 32 3.91 18.39 37.25
N CYS A 33 5.04 19.03 37.55
CA CYS A 33 6.20 18.34 38.15
C CYS A 33 6.14 18.20 39.68
N PHE A 34 5.21 18.89 40.34
CA PHE A 34 5.09 18.94 41.81
C PHE A 34 6.29 19.54 42.56
N GLU A 35 7.21 20.19 41.85
CA GLU A 35 8.36 20.89 42.46
C GLU A 35 7.95 22.26 43.01
N GLU A 36 8.59 22.66 44.11
CA GLU A 36 8.51 24.01 44.65
C GLU A 36 9.43 24.95 43.87
N VAL A 37 8.83 26.01 43.31
CA VAL A 37 9.52 26.95 42.44
C VAL A 37 9.19 28.38 42.85
N GLU A 38 10.09 29.32 42.54
CA GLU A 38 9.84 30.74 42.83
C GLU A 38 8.61 31.24 42.07
N GLN A 39 7.79 32.09 42.70
CA GLN A 39 6.55 32.59 42.10
C GLN A 39 6.76 33.27 40.73
N GLN A 40 7.94 33.83 40.46
CA GLN A 40 8.28 34.49 39.20
C GLN A 40 8.41 33.52 38.02
N ILE A 41 8.76 32.25 38.28
CA ILE A 41 8.93 31.21 37.26
C ILE A 41 7.68 30.33 37.09
N ILE A 42 6.57 30.69 37.75
CA ILE A 42 5.26 30.08 37.55
C ILE A 42 4.39 30.93 36.63
N ALA A 43 3.90 30.30 35.58
CA ALA A 43 2.78 30.80 34.81
C ALA A 43 1.46 30.49 35.52
N THR A 44 0.65 31.54 35.70
CA THR A 44 -0.74 31.42 36.16
C THR A 44 -1.72 31.96 35.13
N LYS A 45 -3.02 31.72 35.35
CA LYS A 45 -4.09 32.31 34.54
C LYS A 45 -3.97 31.99 33.04
N ILE A 46 -3.45 30.81 32.67
CA ILE A 46 -3.07 30.47 31.28
C ILE A 46 -4.21 30.68 30.28
N CYS A 47 -5.41 30.12 30.52
CA CYS A 47 -6.55 30.28 29.60
C CYS A 47 -7.51 31.43 29.97
N GLY A 48 -7.20 32.25 30.98
CA GLY A 48 -8.09 33.34 31.41
C GLY A 48 -7.96 33.69 32.89
N SER A 49 -8.70 34.72 33.35
CA SER A 49 -8.66 35.20 34.74
C SER A 49 -9.14 34.16 35.76
N THR A 50 -10.03 33.25 35.35
CA THR A 50 -10.57 32.16 36.19
C THR A 50 -9.75 30.87 36.10
N CYS A 51 -8.66 30.87 35.33
CA CYS A 51 -7.81 29.69 35.18
C CYS A 51 -6.99 29.45 36.46
N ARG A 52 -7.13 28.25 37.02
CA ARG A 52 -6.45 27.80 38.25
C ARG A 52 -5.08 27.18 38.00
N ALA A 53 -4.61 27.17 36.76
CA ALA A 53 -3.31 26.62 36.42
C ALA A 53 -2.18 27.37 37.15
N SER A 54 -1.26 26.62 37.73
CA SER A 54 -0.03 27.07 38.37
C SER A 54 1.09 26.13 37.93
N ILE A 55 1.84 26.53 36.89
CA ILE A 55 2.78 25.64 36.20
C ILE A 55 4.11 26.37 36.02
N CYS A 56 5.23 25.71 36.34
CA CYS A 56 6.55 26.26 36.07
C CYS A 56 6.79 26.37 34.55
N PHE A 57 7.62 27.33 34.13
CA PHE A 57 7.91 27.53 32.70
C PHE A 57 8.54 26.30 32.04
N GLY A 58 9.40 25.54 32.73
CA GLY A 58 9.98 24.31 32.20
C GLY A 58 8.93 23.25 31.80
N CYS A 59 7.90 23.06 32.62
CA CYS A 59 6.79 22.15 32.28
C CYS A 59 5.94 22.67 31.12
N ILE A 60 5.77 23.99 30.97
CA ILE A 60 5.06 24.56 29.84
C ILE A 60 5.85 24.38 28.54
N GLU A 61 7.16 24.62 28.56
CA GLU A 61 8.02 24.41 27.40
C GLU A 61 7.97 22.96 26.92
N GLU A 62 8.12 22.01 27.84
CA GLU A 62 8.03 20.59 27.51
C GLU A 62 6.65 20.22 26.97
N TYR A 63 5.58 20.73 27.58
CA TYR A 63 4.23 20.55 27.07
C TYR A 63 4.08 21.05 25.63
N ILE A 64 4.52 22.27 25.32
CA ILE A 64 4.41 22.82 23.95
C ILE A 64 5.27 21.99 22.99
N ARG A 65 6.49 21.61 23.37
CA ARG A 65 7.39 20.77 22.58
C ARG A 65 6.75 19.44 22.20
N VAL A 66 6.21 18.71 23.18
CA VAL A 66 5.49 17.45 22.96
C VAL A 66 4.27 17.67 22.07
N ARG A 67 3.52 18.77 22.28
CA ARG A 67 2.38 19.10 21.42
C ARG A 67 2.80 19.31 19.97
N VAL A 68 3.84 20.11 19.69
CA VAL A 68 4.38 20.31 18.34
C VAL A 68 4.73 18.98 17.68
N GLN A 69 5.46 18.11 18.38
CA GLN A 69 5.88 16.80 17.85
C GLN A 69 4.70 15.85 17.60
N SER A 70 3.62 15.96 18.38
CA SER A 70 2.45 15.10 18.27
C SER A 70 1.47 15.47 17.15
N ILE A 71 1.57 16.67 16.57
CA ILE A 71 0.62 17.15 15.57
C ILE A 71 0.96 16.55 14.21
N PRO A 72 0.03 15.81 13.56
CA PRO A 72 0.25 15.36 12.20
C PRO A 72 0.39 16.56 11.25
N ALA A 73 1.38 16.49 10.36
CA ALA A 73 1.60 17.53 9.36
C ALA A 73 0.32 17.79 8.55
N GLY A 74 -0.04 19.06 8.38
CA GLY A 74 -1.22 19.46 7.61
C GLY A 74 -2.54 19.43 8.38
N VAL A 75 -2.53 19.13 9.69
CA VAL A 75 -3.73 19.15 10.53
C VAL A 75 -3.79 20.44 11.35
N ILE A 76 -4.97 21.06 11.43
CA ILE A 76 -5.21 22.15 12.38
C ILE A 76 -5.28 21.55 13.77
N ALA A 77 -4.42 22.04 14.67
CA ALA A 77 -4.43 21.67 16.07
C ALA A 77 -4.60 22.90 16.96
N LYS A 78 -5.20 22.69 18.13
CA LYS A 78 -5.33 23.69 19.19
C LYS A 78 -4.28 23.45 20.26
N LEU A 79 -3.79 24.53 20.85
CA LEU A 79 -2.90 24.49 22.01
C LEU A 79 -3.71 24.82 23.26
N ASP A 80 -4.12 23.77 23.97
CA ASP A 80 -4.97 23.88 25.15
C ASP A 80 -4.15 24.17 26.40
N CYS A 81 -4.76 24.78 27.42
CA CYS A 81 -4.17 24.83 28.75
C CYS A 81 -4.07 23.40 29.30
N PRO A 82 -2.90 22.95 29.79
CA PRO A 82 -2.69 21.56 30.21
C PRO A 82 -3.52 21.17 31.45
N ILE A 83 -3.95 22.14 32.27
CA ILE A 83 -4.76 21.89 33.47
C ILE A 83 -6.26 21.99 33.18
N CYS A 84 -6.68 23.02 32.45
CA CYS A 84 -8.11 23.25 32.18
C CYS A 84 -8.62 22.55 30.92
N ILE A 85 -7.71 22.07 30.06
CA ILE A 85 -8.02 21.50 28.73
C ILE A 85 -8.90 22.45 27.89
N ARG A 86 -8.66 23.75 28.06
CA ARG A 86 -9.36 24.81 27.32
C ARG A 86 -8.43 25.35 26.24
N PRO A 87 -8.91 25.51 25.00
CA PRO A 87 -8.13 26.15 23.94
C PRO A 87 -7.68 27.55 24.35
N VAL A 88 -6.42 27.87 24.04
CA VAL A 88 -5.83 29.15 24.36
C VAL A 88 -5.30 29.78 23.08
N ASN A 89 -5.63 31.06 22.90
CA ASN A 89 -5.13 31.87 21.79
C ASN A 89 -3.58 31.89 21.79
N LEU A 90 -2.95 31.68 20.65
CA LEU A 90 -1.50 31.65 20.49
C LEU A 90 -0.83 32.97 20.87
N MET A 91 -1.50 34.11 20.70
CA MET A 91 -0.99 35.40 21.19
C MET A 91 -0.87 35.41 22.73
N ARG A 92 -1.78 34.71 23.42
CA ARG A 92 -1.71 34.57 24.87
C ARG A 92 -0.57 33.66 25.30
N TRP A 93 -0.31 32.58 24.55
CA TRP A 93 0.89 31.76 24.77
C TRP A 93 2.18 32.57 24.59
N ASN A 94 2.28 33.41 23.55
CA ASN A 94 3.44 34.29 23.38
C ASN A 94 3.63 35.27 24.55
N MET A 95 2.54 35.79 25.13
CA MET A 95 2.63 36.68 26.31
C MET A 95 3.06 35.95 27.58
N ILE A 96 2.65 34.69 27.76
CA ILE A 96 2.99 33.90 28.95
C ILE A 96 4.41 33.35 28.85
N CYS A 97 4.81 32.92 27.65
CA CYS A 97 6.02 32.14 27.41
C CYS A 97 7.02 32.93 26.55
N VAL A 98 7.37 34.14 26.99
CA VAL A 98 8.29 35.02 26.24
C VAL A 98 9.62 34.32 25.94
N GLN A 99 10.15 33.55 26.91
CA GLN A 99 11.40 32.80 26.76
C GLN A 99 11.30 31.63 25.75
N ALA A 100 10.07 31.14 25.50
CA ALA A 100 9.79 30.01 24.63
C ALA A 100 8.98 30.40 23.39
N GLU A 101 9.08 31.66 22.95
CA GLU A 101 8.38 32.15 21.75
C GLU A 101 8.68 31.28 20.52
N TYR A 102 9.90 30.77 20.41
CA TYR A 102 10.31 29.88 19.32
C TYR A 102 9.48 28.59 19.25
N LEU A 103 9.05 28.03 20.39
CA LEU A 103 8.18 26.83 20.43
C LEU A 103 6.76 27.17 20.02
N VAL A 104 6.22 28.30 20.47
CA VAL A 104 4.89 28.77 20.06
C VAL A 104 4.86 29.09 18.57
N LYS A 105 5.93 29.69 18.05
CA LYS A 105 6.13 29.92 16.61
C LYS A 105 6.21 28.60 15.84
N SER A 106 6.98 27.63 16.31
CA SER A 106 7.06 26.29 15.71
C SER A 106 5.69 25.59 15.68
N PHE A 107 4.89 25.73 16.75
CA PHE A 107 3.50 25.28 16.77
C PHE A 107 2.65 26.00 15.71
N ALA A 108 2.76 27.32 15.64
CA ALA A 108 2.03 28.12 14.66
C ALA A 108 2.39 27.73 13.22
N ASP A 109 3.66 27.50 12.92
CA ASP A 109 4.15 27.06 11.60
C ASP A 109 3.60 25.67 11.24
N THR A 110 3.55 24.76 12.22
CA THR A 110 2.96 23.42 12.06
C THR A 110 1.46 23.50 11.73
N VAL A 111 0.72 24.39 12.42
CA VAL A 111 -0.69 24.63 12.13
C VAL A 111 -0.89 25.32 10.78
N ALA A 112 -0.04 26.29 10.44
CA ALA A 112 -0.07 26.95 9.14
C ALA A 112 0.15 25.96 7.99
N ALA A 113 0.92 24.89 8.20
CA ALA A 113 1.15 23.85 7.21
C ALA A 113 -0.13 23.13 6.74
N SER A 114 -1.25 23.23 7.49
CA SER A 114 -2.59 22.80 7.01
C SER A 114 -3.07 23.53 5.75
N CYS A 115 -2.47 24.68 5.47
CA CYS A 115 -2.72 25.50 4.29
C CYS A 115 -1.60 25.35 3.24
N ASN A 116 -0.72 24.34 3.36
CA ASN A 116 0.28 24.05 2.35
C ASN A 116 -0.37 23.41 1.11
N ILE A 117 0.12 23.80 -0.06
CA ILE A 117 -0.21 23.18 -1.33
C ILE A 117 1.06 22.97 -2.16
N LEU A 118 1.06 21.93 -2.98
CA LEU A 118 2.09 21.73 -4.00
C LEU A 118 1.75 22.61 -5.20
N CYS A 119 2.60 23.56 -5.55
CA CYS A 119 2.39 24.40 -6.73
C CYS A 119 2.48 23.53 -8.00
N PRO A 120 1.49 23.54 -8.91
CA PRO A 120 1.53 22.71 -10.10
C PRO A 120 2.50 23.25 -11.16
N SER A 121 3.03 24.47 -11.02
CA SER A 121 3.97 25.07 -11.96
C SER A 121 5.43 24.77 -11.59
N CYS A 122 5.84 25.04 -10.35
CA CYS A 122 7.22 24.82 -9.90
C CYS A 122 7.43 23.56 -9.06
N HIS A 123 6.35 22.87 -8.67
CA HIS A 123 6.38 21.71 -7.77
C HIS A 123 6.97 21.98 -6.38
N SER A 124 7.15 23.24 -5.99
CA SER A 124 7.49 23.61 -4.62
C SER A 124 6.24 23.62 -3.74
N THR A 125 6.40 23.19 -2.48
CA THR A 125 5.36 23.37 -1.48
C THR A 125 5.31 24.85 -1.08
N CYS A 126 4.12 25.44 -1.14
CA CYS A 126 3.90 26.84 -0.75
C CYS A 126 2.72 26.92 0.22
N ASN A 127 2.82 27.83 1.18
CA ASN A 127 1.71 28.12 2.10
C ASN A 127 0.80 29.17 1.45
N VAL A 128 -0.51 28.92 1.41
CA VAL A 128 -1.49 29.87 0.87
C VAL A 128 -2.34 30.57 1.94
N LEU A 129 -2.02 30.36 3.23
CA LEU A 129 -2.62 31.13 4.31
C LEU A 129 -2.18 32.59 4.18
N PRO A 130 -3.11 33.56 4.04
CA PRO A 130 -2.74 34.96 4.00
C PRO A 130 -2.05 35.39 5.29
N ASP A 131 -1.05 36.25 5.17
CA ASP A 131 -0.39 36.85 6.33
C ASP A 131 -1.37 37.72 7.13
N SER A 132 -1.13 37.82 8.45
CA SER A 132 -1.82 38.82 9.25
C SER A 132 -1.26 40.18 8.89
N LEU A 133 -2.13 41.09 8.46
CA LEU A 133 -1.77 42.47 8.20
C LEU A 133 -2.00 43.31 9.47
N SER A 134 -1.17 44.33 9.68
CA SER A 134 -1.48 45.40 10.63
C SER A 134 -2.71 46.15 10.15
N HIS A 135 -3.45 46.77 11.08
CA HIS A 135 -4.71 47.45 10.76
C HIS A 135 -4.52 48.61 9.76
N ASP A 136 -3.31 49.18 9.67
CA ASP A 136 -3.02 50.33 8.81
C ASP A 136 -2.77 49.94 7.35
N LEU A 137 -2.34 48.70 7.10
CA LEU A 137 -2.11 48.17 5.76
C LEU A 137 -3.38 47.62 5.11
N ILE A 138 -4.48 47.68 5.85
CA ILE A 138 -5.74 47.09 5.49
C ILE A 138 -6.55 48.12 4.71
N GLU A 139 -6.55 48.01 3.38
CA GLU A 139 -7.43 48.80 2.51
C GLU A 139 -8.88 48.75 3.02
N PRO A 140 -9.52 49.93 3.19
CA PRO A 140 -10.92 50.02 3.61
C PRO A 140 -11.83 49.33 2.60
N MET A 141 -12.77 48.51 3.10
CA MET A 141 -13.84 47.98 2.25
C MET A 141 -14.89 49.06 2.04
N HIS A 142 -15.30 49.28 0.79
CA HIS A 142 -16.44 50.11 0.47
C HIS A 142 -17.73 49.39 0.89
N MET A 143 -18.43 49.94 1.87
CA MET A 143 -19.70 49.42 2.39
C MET A 143 -20.74 50.53 2.40
N THR A 144 -22.00 50.16 2.20
CA THR A 144 -23.13 51.09 2.38
C THR A 144 -23.23 51.52 3.84
N GLY A 145 -23.72 52.74 4.10
CA GLY A 145 -23.87 53.25 5.47
C GLY A 145 -24.70 52.34 6.38
N SER A 146 -25.69 51.64 5.83
CA SER A 146 -26.52 50.68 6.55
C SER A 146 -25.76 49.44 7.01
N LEU A 147 -24.72 48.99 6.28
CA LEU A 147 -23.88 47.85 6.68
C LEU A 147 -22.78 48.26 7.66
N ILE A 148 -22.29 49.50 7.56
CA ILE A 148 -21.26 50.05 8.46
C ILE A 148 -21.69 49.96 9.94
N LYS A 149 -22.99 50.15 10.22
CA LYS A 149 -23.53 50.06 11.60
C LYS A 149 -23.29 48.70 12.27
N HIS A 150 -23.06 47.64 11.51
CA HIS A 150 -22.81 46.29 12.02
C HIS A 150 -21.33 45.98 12.27
N LEU A 151 -20.40 46.86 11.88
CA LEU A 151 -18.96 46.65 12.08
C LEU A 151 -18.54 46.48 13.56
N PRO A 152 -19.10 47.22 14.54
CA PRO A 152 -18.79 46.98 15.95
C PRO A 152 -19.14 45.55 16.40
N GLN A 153 -20.30 45.06 15.98
CA GLN A 153 -20.75 43.69 16.27
C GLN A 153 -19.86 42.66 15.59
N LEU A 154 -19.46 42.88 14.33
CA LEU A 154 -18.51 42.01 13.64
C LEU A 154 -17.14 41.94 14.36
N ARG A 155 -16.64 43.08 14.86
CA ARG A 155 -15.39 43.14 15.63
C ARG A 155 -15.51 42.38 16.95
N GLU A 156 -16.65 42.49 17.65
CA GLU A 156 -16.93 41.70 18.84
C GLU A 156 -16.96 40.20 18.52
N MET A 157 -17.72 39.78 17.52
CA MET A 157 -17.80 38.39 17.06
C MET A 157 -16.41 37.83 16.72
N ARG A 158 -15.58 38.61 16.01
CA ARG A 158 -14.18 38.25 15.73
C ARG A 158 -13.38 38.06 17.02
N ARG A 159 -13.48 38.99 17.99
CA ARG A 159 -12.77 38.89 19.28
C ARG A 159 -13.17 37.61 20.03
N ARG A 160 -14.46 37.33 20.11
CA ARG A 160 -15.00 36.11 20.75
C ARG A 160 -14.53 34.84 20.04
N PHE A 161 -14.52 34.83 18.71
CA PHE A 161 -13.99 33.72 17.91
C PHE A 161 -12.50 33.47 18.21
N CYS A 162 -11.70 34.54 18.22
CA CYS A 162 -10.28 34.48 18.55
C CYS A 162 -9.99 33.97 19.97
N ARG A 163 -10.92 34.22 20.91
CA ARG A 163 -10.84 33.75 22.31
C ARG A 163 -11.46 32.38 22.55
N HIS A 164 -11.90 31.70 21.48
CA HIS A 164 -12.58 30.40 21.58
C HIS A 164 -13.92 30.42 22.33
N GLU A 165 -14.57 31.58 22.40
CA GLU A 165 -15.89 31.75 23.04
C GLU A 165 -17.07 31.48 22.09
N ILE A 166 -16.84 31.55 20.78
CA ILE A 166 -17.83 31.16 19.76
C ILE A 166 -17.21 30.24 18.72
N SER A 167 -18.05 29.42 18.09
CA SER A 167 -17.65 28.52 17.01
C SER A 167 -17.41 29.27 15.70
N LEU A 168 -16.71 28.61 14.77
CA LEU A 168 -16.53 29.11 13.40
C LEU A 168 -17.87 29.24 12.67
N ASP A 169 -18.76 28.27 12.84
CA ASP A 169 -20.07 28.28 12.18
C ASP A 169 -20.93 29.44 12.66
N THR A 170 -20.91 29.76 13.96
CA THR A 170 -21.61 30.92 14.52
C THR A 170 -21.10 32.24 13.92
N LEU A 171 -19.78 32.39 13.75
CA LEU A 171 -19.19 33.56 13.11
C LEU A 171 -19.59 33.65 11.63
N CYS A 172 -19.44 32.55 10.87
CA CYS A 172 -19.80 32.52 9.45
C CYS A 172 -21.29 32.76 9.21
N GLN A 173 -22.16 32.21 10.07
CA GLN A 173 -23.60 32.41 9.99
C GLN A 173 -23.97 33.89 10.18
N PHE A 174 -23.41 34.53 11.22
CA PHE A 174 -23.60 35.97 11.42
C PHE A 174 -23.17 36.80 10.21
N ILE A 175 -22.04 36.46 9.58
CA ILE A 175 -21.55 37.18 8.39
C ILE A 175 -22.48 36.95 7.20
N ARG A 176 -22.98 35.72 6.99
CA ARG A 176 -23.96 35.43 5.93
C ARG A 176 -25.25 36.23 6.10
N ASP A 177 -25.78 36.25 7.31
CA ASP A 177 -27.06 36.90 7.60
C ASP A 177 -26.96 38.43 7.52
N THR A 178 -25.81 39.00 7.91
CA THR A 178 -25.60 40.45 7.99
C THR A 178 -25.01 41.05 6.72
N PHE A 179 -24.18 40.29 6.00
CA PHE A 179 -23.42 40.75 4.82
C PHE A 179 -23.55 39.78 3.64
N PRO A 180 -24.74 39.42 3.17
CA PRO A 180 -24.93 38.35 2.18
C PRO A 180 -24.13 38.59 0.89
N ASP A 181 -24.22 39.79 0.31
CA ASP A 181 -23.53 40.14 -0.95
C ASP A 181 -22.02 40.34 -0.78
N LEU A 182 -21.57 40.59 0.44
CA LEU A 182 -20.17 40.87 0.78
C LEU A 182 -19.51 39.74 1.57
N TYR A 183 -20.19 38.61 1.76
CA TYR A 183 -19.79 37.52 2.67
C TYR A 183 -18.33 37.10 2.44
N THR A 184 -17.99 36.83 1.18
CA THR A 184 -16.64 36.43 0.76
C THR A 184 -15.59 37.49 1.06
N GLN A 185 -15.90 38.75 0.77
CA GLN A 185 -14.98 39.87 0.92
C GLN A 185 -14.71 40.12 2.41
N VAL A 186 -15.77 40.08 3.23
CA VAL A 186 -15.69 40.20 4.69
C VAL A 186 -14.84 39.08 5.28
N ILE A 187 -15.06 37.81 4.90
CA ILE A 187 -14.24 36.70 5.40
C ILE A 187 -12.78 36.86 4.98
N ARG A 188 -12.48 37.17 3.71
CA ARG A 188 -11.10 37.41 3.24
C ARG A 188 -10.41 38.50 4.06
N ARG A 189 -11.12 39.59 4.36
CA ARG A 189 -10.62 40.66 5.22
C ARG A 189 -10.36 40.17 6.65
N LEU A 190 -11.29 39.41 7.21
CA LEU A 190 -11.18 38.88 8.57
C LEU A 190 -10.01 37.93 8.73
N VAL A 191 -9.76 37.05 7.76
CA VAL A 191 -8.59 36.17 7.74
C VAL A 191 -7.31 37.00 7.93
N GLN A 192 -7.13 38.08 7.16
CA GLN A 192 -5.96 38.97 7.30
C GLN A 192 -5.92 39.76 8.62
N CYS A 193 -7.06 39.93 9.31
CA CYS A 193 -7.12 40.65 10.59
C CYS A 193 -6.84 39.77 11.82
N ILE A 194 -6.84 38.44 11.66
CA ILE A 194 -6.69 37.51 12.78
C ILE A 194 -5.21 37.19 12.95
N LYS A 195 -4.62 37.65 14.06
CA LYS A 195 -3.21 37.40 14.38
C LYS A 195 -2.93 35.94 14.73
N ASP A 196 -3.87 35.30 15.43
CA ASP A 196 -3.77 33.89 15.83
C ASP A 196 -3.80 32.95 14.61
N THR A 197 -2.70 32.24 14.38
CA THR A 197 -2.52 31.38 13.20
C THR A 197 -3.52 30.22 13.14
N GLU A 198 -3.89 29.61 14.28
CA GLU A 198 -4.90 28.54 14.33
C GLU A 198 -6.26 29.07 13.87
N ARG A 199 -6.68 30.20 14.43
CA ARG A 199 -7.95 30.84 14.09
C ARG A 199 -7.99 31.35 12.67
N ARG A 200 -6.87 31.90 12.18
CA ARG A 200 -6.72 32.35 10.80
C ARG A 200 -6.82 31.17 9.82
N ALA A 201 -6.10 30.07 10.09
CA ALA A 201 -6.14 28.86 9.29
C ALA A 201 -7.53 28.21 9.28
N SER A 202 -8.18 28.09 10.43
CA SER A 202 -9.55 27.57 10.56
C SER A 202 -10.55 28.34 9.69
N LEU A 203 -10.52 29.68 9.75
CA LEU A 203 -11.40 30.53 8.93
C LEU A 203 -11.05 30.46 7.44
N PHE A 204 -9.77 30.46 7.09
CA PHE A 204 -9.32 30.33 5.71
C PHE A 204 -9.74 29.00 5.08
N LEU A 205 -9.59 27.89 5.81
CA LEU A 205 -9.98 26.56 5.34
C LEU A 205 -11.50 26.42 5.17
N ARG A 206 -12.30 27.12 5.97
CA ARG A 206 -13.75 27.23 5.72
C ARG A 206 -14.05 27.97 4.43
N LEU A 207 -13.38 29.11 4.20
CA LEU A 207 -13.53 29.89 2.98
C LEU A 207 -13.15 29.07 1.74
N THR A 208 -12.02 28.35 1.77
CA THR A 208 -11.56 27.58 0.61
C THR A 208 -12.39 26.33 0.34
N ARG A 209 -13.14 25.80 1.31
CA ARG A 209 -14.14 24.75 1.04
C ARG A 209 -15.32 25.29 0.23
N GLU A 210 -15.75 26.53 0.49
CA GLU A 210 -16.84 27.18 -0.23
C GLU A 210 -16.37 27.78 -1.57
N GLN A 211 -15.10 28.22 -1.63
CA GLN A 211 -14.46 28.80 -2.81
C GLN A 211 -13.07 28.20 -3.01
N PRO A 212 -12.98 27.03 -3.67
CA PRO A 212 -11.73 26.29 -3.74
C PRO A 212 -10.71 26.90 -4.70
N PHE A 213 -11.13 27.76 -5.62
CA PHE A 213 -10.24 28.33 -6.62
C PHE A 213 -9.35 29.42 -6.03
N ILE A 214 -8.07 29.09 -5.90
CA ILE A 214 -7.03 29.96 -5.36
C ILE A 214 -5.84 30.05 -6.31
N GLN A 215 -4.84 30.85 -5.94
CA GLN A 215 -3.57 30.92 -6.63
C GLN A 215 -2.43 30.53 -5.68
N SER A 216 -1.42 29.82 -6.18
CA SER A 216 -0.19 29.58 -5.41
C SER A 216 0.48 30.90 -5.03
N THR A 217 1.07 30.99 -3.84
CA THR A 217 1.79 32.20 -3.42
C THR A 217 3.06 32.44 -4.22
N CYS A 218 3.76 31.38 -4.64
CA CYS A 218 5.04 31.46 -5.37
C CYS A 218 4.91 31.86 -6.85
N CYS A 219 4.08 31.16 -7.64
CA CYS A 219 4.01 31.35 -9.10
C CYS A 219 2.70 31.96 -9.58
N LYS A 220 1.78 32.27 -8.66
CA LYS A 220 0.39 32.67 -8.96
C LYS A 220 -0.37 31.67 -9.85
N ALA A 221 0.06 30.41 -9.89
CA ALA A 221 -0.60 29.35 -10.64
C ALA A 221 -2.01 29.09 -10.09
N ALA A 222 -2.99 28.95 -10.98
CA ALA A 222 -4.37 28.62 -10.64
C ALA A 222 -4.46 27.17 -10.12
N ILE A 223 -5.09 27.00 -8.96
CA ILE A 223 -5.22 25.71 -8.27
C ILE A 223 -6.61 25.59 -7.66
N CYS A 224 -7.21 24.40 -7.71
CA CYS A 224 -8.35 24.06 -6.88
C CYS A 224 -7.87 23.53 -5.52
N PHE A 225 -8.19 24.22 -4.42
CA PHE A 225 -7.78 23.84 -3.07
C PHE A 225 -8.39 22.52 -2.61
N THR A 226 -9.55 22.11 -3.14
CA THR A 226 -10.21 20.87 -2.74
C THR A 226 -9.52 19.64 -3.33
N CYS A 227 -9.41 19.55 -4.65
CA CYS A 227 -8.79 18.40 -5.34
C CYS A 227 -7.28 18.55 -5.58
N LYS A 228 -6.71 19.74 -5.32
CA LYS A 228 -5.29 20.08 -5.54
C LYS A 228 -4.84 19.98 -7.01
N THR A 229 -5.76 19.98 -7.96
CA THR A 229 -5.42 19.94 -9.40
C THR A 229 -5.02 21.33 -9.91
N ARG A 230 -4.30 21.32 -11.04
CA ARG A 230 -4.01 22.53 -11.82
C ARG A 230 -5.31 23.10 -12.40
N ASP A 231 -5.34 24.43 -12.52
CA ASP A 231 -6.40 25.24 -13.11
C ASP A 231 -7.72 25.29 -12.32
N HIS A 232 -8.54 26.29 -12.65
CA HIS A 232 -9.88 26.45 -12.08
C HIS A 232 -10.88 25.73 -12.98
N HIS A 233 -11.33 24.56 -12.56
CA HIS A 233 -12.25 23.71 -13.33
C HIS A 233 -13.72 24.14 -13.15
N HIS A 234 -14.06 25.33 -13.63
CA HIS A 234 -15.42 25.86 -13.56
C HIS A 234 -16.43 24.91 -14.22
N GLY A 235 -17.52 24.61 -13.51
CA GLY A 235 -18.61 23.75 -14.00
C GLY A 235 -18.31 22.25 -13.96
N SER A 236 -17.10 21.81 -13.60
CA SER A 236 -16.77 20.40 -13.42
C SER A 236 -16.58 20.09 -11.92
N PRO A 237 -17.27 19.07 -11.36
CA PRO A 237 -17.09 18.67 -9.97
C PRO A 237 -15.69 18.11 -9.73
N CYS A 238 -15.13 18.31 -8.53
CA CYS A 238 -13.79 17.81 -8.17
C CYS A 238 -13.67 16.29 -8.38
N GLU A 239 -14.75 15.56 -8.17
CA GLU A 239 -14.87 14.11 -8.31
C GLU A 239 -14.60 13.64 -9.74
N SER A 240 -14.95 14.45 -10.75
CA SER A 240 -14.66 14.14 -12.16
C SER A 240 -13.16 14.20 -12.49
N MET A 241 -12.39 14.92 -11.66
CA MET A 241 -10.93 15.02 -11.79
C MET A 241 -10.21 13.92 -11.00
N LEU A 242 -10.90 13.20 -10.11
CA LEU A 242 -10.32 12.06 -9.40
C LEU A 242 -10.27 10.86 -10.35
N VAL A 243 -9.06 10.56 -10.83
CA VAL A 243 -8.82 9.37 -11.66
C VAL A 243 -9.22 8.13 -10.85
N THR A 244 -10.19 7.36 -11.35
CA THR A 244 -10.88 6.24 -10.70
C THR A 244 -10.03 4.96 -10.51
N LYS A 245 -8.75 5.10 -10.19
CA LYS A 245 -7.90 3.99 -9.77
C LYS A 245 -7.29 4.34 -8.44
N GLU A 246 -7.94 3.88 -7.38
CA GLU A 246 -7.43 3.91 -6.01
C GLU A 246 -6.22 2.97 -5.93
N ASP A 247 -5.10 3.43 -6.47
CA ASP A 247 -3.83 2.82 -6.19
C ASP A 247 -3.50 3.14 -4.74
N ILE A 248 -3.18 2.09 -3.97
CA ILE A 248 -2.79 2.20 -2.57
C ILE A 248 -1.28 1.98 -2.52
N ALA A 249 -0.58 2.83 -1.79
CA ALA A 249 0.84 2.70 -1.51
C ALA A 249 1.10 2.75 -0.01
N VAL A 250 2.20 2.14 0.44
CA VAL A 250 2.62 2.16 1.84
C VAL A 250 3.91 2.95 1.94
N CYS A 251 3.97 3.95 2.83
CA CYS A 251 5.20 4.71 3.09
C CYS A 251 6.32 3.77 3.58
N PRO A 252 7.53 3.82 3.00
CA PRO A 252 8.65 2.95 3.42
C PRO A 252 9.19 3.22 4.82
N SER A 253 8.94 4.41 5.37
CA SER A 253 9.51 4.84 6.66
C SER A 253 8.56 4.53 7.82
N CYS A 254 7.30 4.99 7.75
CA CYS A 254 6.34 4.83 8.84
C CYS A 254 5.25 3.78 8.58
N ASN A 255 5.29 3.08 7.43
CA ASN A 255 4.28 2.10 7.01
C ASN A 255 2.84 2.61 6.93
N LEU A 256 2.63 3.94 6.90
CA LEU A 256 1.31 4.52 6.71
C LEU A 256 0.78 4.17 5.31
N THR A 257 -0.46 3.67 5.27
CA THR A 257 -1.17 3.41 4.02
C THR A 257 -1.71 4.72 3.47
N LEU A 258 -1.37 4.99 2.20
CA LEU A 258 -1.68 6.23 1.52
C LEU A 258 -2.53 5.90 0.29
N VAL A 259 -3.47 6.79 0.00
CA VAL A 259 -4.17 6.87 -1.28
C VAL A 259 -3.76 8.19 -1.91
N LYS A 260 -3.25 8.13 -3.13
CA LYS A 260 -2.88 9.34 -3.86
C LYS A 260 -4.09 9.79 -4.64
N GLY A 261 -4.38 11.09 -4.58
CA GLY A 261 -5.24 11.74 -5.55
C GLY A 261 -4.54 11.86 -6.91
N ASP A 262 -4.86 12.93 -7.63
CA ASP A 262 -4.15 13.26 -8.86
C ASP A 262 -2.77 13.93 -8.54
N GLY A 263 -1.82 13.88 -9.48
CA GLY A 263 -0.57 14.66 -9.41
C GLY A 263 0.74 13.90 -9.65
N CYS A 264 1.86 14.58 -9.31
CA CYS A 264 3.24 14.15 -9.53
C CYS A 264 3.55 12.76 -8.94
N ASP A 265 4.42 11.98 -9.58
CA ASP A 265 4.85 10.67 -9.07
C ASP A 265 5.57 10.76 -7.72
N TRP A 266 6.22 11.89 -7.42
CA TRP A 266 6.87 12.11 -6.13
C TRP A 266 5.86 12.50 -5.04
N VAL A 267 5.83 11.76 -3.93
CA VAL A 267 4.93 11.98 -2.78
C VAL A 267 5.75 12.08 -1.50
N ASN A 268 5.43 13.07 -0.66
CA ASN A 268 5.96 13.19 0.69
C ASN A 268 4.94 12.65 1.70
N CYS A 269 5.35 11.68 2.53
CA CYS A 269 4.52 11.15 3.61
C CYS A 269 4.38 12.18 4.74
N PHE A 270 3.35 12.01 5.58
CA PHE A 270 3.17 12.76 6.83
C PHE A 270 4.37 12.66 7.79
N CYS A 271 5.16 11.59 7.72
CA CYS A 271 6.40 11.46 8.49
C CYS A 271 7.60 12.24 7.89
N GLY A 272 7.40 13.00 6.81
CA GLY A 272 8.43 13.77 6.12
C GLY A 272 9.22 13.01 5.04
N HIS A 273 9.07 11.68 4.94
CA HIS A 273 9.81 10.89 3.95
C HIS A 273 9.21 11.03 2.54
N GLY A 274 10.04 11.41 1.56
CA GLY A 274 9.67 11.50 0.14
C GLY A 274 9.97 10.21 -0.64
N PHE A 275 9.06 9.80 -1.52
CA PHE A 275 9.22 8.58 -2.34
C PHE A 275 8.44 8.63 -3.67
N SER A 276 8.80 7.77 -4.63
CA SER A 276 8.04 7.55 -5.88
C SER A 276 6.77 6.72 -5.63
N TRP A 277 5.62 7.29 -5.98
CA TRP A 277 4.31 6.68 -5.87
C TRP A 277 4.21 5.41 -6.70
N THR A 278 4.57 5.47 -7.99
CA THR A 278 4.48 4.33 -8.91
C THR A 278 5.28 3.15 -8.40
N ASP A 279 6.47 3.38 -7.85
CA ASP A 279 7.29 2.33 -7.27
C ASP A 279 6.65 1.74 -6.01
N ARG A 280 6.11 2.57 -5.12
CA ARG A 280 5.46 2.07 -3.88
C ARG A 280 4.13 1.37 -4.13
N VAL A 281 3.33 1.82 -5.10
CA VAL A 281 2.15 1.08 -5.58
C VAL A 281 2.57 -0.26 -6.16
N ARG A 282 3.65 -0.31 -6.96
CA ARG A 282 4.17 -1.55 -7.51
C ARG A 282 4.59 -2.50 -6.39
N VAL A 283 5.36 -2.02 -5.42
CA VAL A 283 5.80 -2.81 -4.25
C VAL A 283 4.59 -3.31 -3.43
N HIS A 284 3.61 -2.45 -3.16
CA HIS A 284 2.41 -2.81 -2.42
C HIS A 284 1.57 -3.86 -3.14
N ARG A 285 1.34 -3.69 -4.44
CA ARG A 285 0.66 -4.70 -5.27
C ARG A 285 1.41 -6.02 -5.28
N TRP A 286 2.75 -5.98 -5.31
CA TRP A 286 3.59 -7.18 -5.21
C TRP A 286 3.46 -7.86 -3.84
N SER A 287 3.39 -7.11 -2.74
CA SER A 287 3.19 -7.68 -1.40
C SER A 287 1.80 -8.28 -1.20
N GLN A 288 0.80 -7.85 -1.97
CA GLN A 288 -0.54 -8.45 -1.97
C GLN A 288 -0.62 -9.77 -2.75
N ILE A 289 0.40 -10.14 -3.54
CA ILE A 289 0.39 -11.41 -4.27
C ILE A 289 0.53 -12.55 -3.25
N PRO A 290 -0.41 -13.51 -3.22
CA PRO A 290 -0.30 -14.66 -2.32
C PRO A 290 1.00 -15.42 -2.55
N GLN A 291 1.65 -15.86 -1.46
CA GLN A 291 2.97 -16.52 -1.50
C GLN A 291 3.02 -17.69 -2.50
N HIS A 292 1.97 -18.51 -2.58
CA HIS A 292 1.92 -19.64 -3.53
C HIS A 292 2.07 -19.23 -5.01
N ARG A 293 1.63 -18.01 -5.39
CA ARG A 293 1.80 -17.49 -6.76
C ARG A 293 3.23 -16.99 -6.98
N ILE A 294 3.84 -16.39 -5.96
CA ILE A 294 5.25 -16.01 -5.96
C ILE A 294 6.12 -17.27 -6.11
N ASP A 295 5.79 -18.34 -5.39
CA ASP A 295 6.51 -19.61 -5.47
C ASP A 295 6.38 -20.25 -6.85
N LEU A 296 5.18 -20.20 -7.46
CA LEU A 296 4.97 -20.69 -8.82
C LEU A 296 5.79 -19.88 -9.84
N LEU A 297 5.76 -18.55 -9.75
CA LEU A 297 6.57 -17.68 -10.61
C LEU A 297 8.07 -17.95 -10.42
N THR A 298 8.50 -18.11 -9.18
CA THR A 298 9.89 -18.43 -8.81
C THR A 298 10.30 -19.78 -9.39
N ALA A 299 9.45 -20.81 -9.31
CA ALA A 299 9.70 -22.12 -9.91
C ALA A 299 9.82 -22.04 -11.44
N VAL A 300 8.97 -21.24 -12.09
CA VAL A 300 9.04 -20.99 -13.54
C VAL A 300 10.35 -20.29 -13.90
N ILE A 301 10.71 -19.20 -13.21
CA ILE A 301 11.94 -18.46 -13.44
C ILE A 301 13.16 -19.36 -13.19
N ARG A 302 13.21 -20.09 -12.08
CA ARG A 302 14.28 -21.06 -11.75
C ARG A 302 14.42 -22.13 -12.83
N ARG A 303 13.31 -22.63 -13.37
CA ARG A 303 13.34 -23.60 -14.48
C ARG A 303 13.93 -22.98 -15.75
N PHE A 304 13.56 -21.75 -16.09
CA PHE A 304 14.11 -21.05 -17.25
C PHE A 304 15.60 -20.72 -17.08
N THR A 305 16.02 -20.22 -15.92
CA THR A 305 17.43 -19.93 -15.63
C THR A 305 18.26 -21.21 -15.61
N TRP A 306 17.74 -22.30 -15.03
CA TRP A 306 18.37 -23.63 -15.07
C TRP A 306 18.51 -24.15 -16.50
N LEU A 307 17.45 -24.12 -17.32
CA LEU A 307 17.52 -24.54 -18.73
C LEU A 307 18.50 -23.69 -19.54
N ARG A 308 18.56 -22.38 -19.28
CA ARG A 308 19.52 -21.47 -19.91
C ARG A 308 20.95 -21.80 -19.50
N ARG A 309 21.21 -22.04 -18.20
CA ARG A 309 22.53 -22.46 -17.69
C ARG A 309 22.93 -23.83 -18.23
N LEU A 310 22.02 -24.79 -18.25
CA LEU A 310 22.25 -26.12 -18.81
C LEU A 310 22.65 -26.02 -20.29
N ARG A 311 21.88 -25.29 -21.11
CA ARG A 311 22.17 -25.15 -22.54
C ARG A 311 23.43 -24.35 -22.86
N LYS A 312 23.68 -23.24 -22.15
CA LYS A 312 24.78 -22.32 -22.48
C LYS A 312 26.10 -22.67 -21.80
N LYS A 313 26.07 -23.28 -20.61
CA LYS A 313 27.29 -23.58 -19.84
C LYS A 313 27.53 -25.08 -19.73
N VAL A 314 26.56 -25.84 -19.22
CA VAL A 314 26.80 -27.25 -18.85
C VAL A 314 26.92 -28.16 -20.07
N LEU A 315 26.00 -28.06 -21.03
CA LEU A 315 25.95 -28.93 -22.20
C LEU A 315 27.18 -28.75 -23.11
N PRO A 316 27.66 -27.52 -23.41
CA PRO A 316 28.90 -27.34 -24.16
C PRO A 316 30.12 -27.90 -23.42
N THR A 317 30.21 -27.71 -22.10
CA THR A 317 31.31 -28.27 -21.29
C THR A 317 31.28 -29.80 -21.29
N LEU A 318 30.11 -30.42 -21.13
CA LEU A 318 29.93 -31.87 -21.22
C LEU A 318 30.29 -32.41 -22.61
N VAL A 319 29.88 -31.72 -23.68
CA VAL A 319 30.22 -32.10 -25.06
C VAL A 319 31.72 -31.98 -25.33
N ARG A 320 32.41 -31.02 -24.71
CA ARG A 320 33.88 -30.90 -24.82
C ARG A 320 34.63 -31.96 -24.02
N THR A 321 34.14 -32.32 -22.83
CA THR A 321 34.80 -33.27 -21.91
C THR A 321 34.55 -34.71 -22.29
N VAL A 322 33.35 -35.04 -22.77
CA VAL A 322 33.07 -36.36 -23.34
C VAL A 322 33.63 -36.33 -24.76
N ASN A 323 34.73 -37.03 -25.01
CA ASN A 323 35.30 -37.18 -26.35
C ASN A 323 34.33 -38.02 -27.21
N ILE A 324 33.30 -37.36 -27.76
CA ILE A 324 32.20 -37.95 -28.54
C ILE A 324 32.61 -38.54 -29.93
N PRO A 325 33.84 -38.45 -30.47
CA PRO A 325 34.14 -39.13 -31.74
C PRO A 325 33.83 -40.63 -31.73
N LYS A 326 34.07 -41.34 -30.61
CA LYS A 326 33.79 -42.78 -30.49
C LYS A 326 32.29 -43.14 -30.40
N PHE A 327 31.42 -42.18 -30.12
CA PHE A 327 29.98 -42.41 -29.90
C PHE A 327 29.10 -41.61 -30.86
N LYS A 328 29.68 -41.03 -31.93
CA LYS A 328 28.98 -40.12 -32.84
C LYS A 328 27.70 -40.75 -33.42
N GLU A 329 27.76 -42.01 -33.84
CA GLU A 329 26.60 -42.72 -34.41
C GLU A 329 25.53 -43.02 -33.35
N GLN A 330 25.93 -43.47 -32.18
CA GLN A 330 25.01 -43.78 -31.07
C GLN A 330 24.37 -42.49 -30.53
N TYR A 331 25.11 -41.37 -30.51
CA TYR A 331 24.58 -40.06 -30.16
C TYR A 331 23.58 -39.55 -31.20
N VAL A 332 23.83 -39.74 -32.49
CA VAL A 332 22.86 -39.39 -33.55
C VAL A 332 21.58 -40.22 -33.39
N ALA A 333 21.69 -41.54 -33.18
CA ALA A 333 20.55 -42.41 -32.95
C ALA A 333 19.74 -42.05 -31.69
N VAL A 334 20.42 -41.76 -30.57
CA VAL A 334 19.77 -41.32 -29.32
C VAL A 334 19.15 -39.94 -29.49
N ARG A 335 19.81 -39.01 -30.21
CA ARG A 335 19.27 -37.68 -30.51
C ARG A 335 18.00 -37.78 -31.37
N GLU A 336 17.99 -38.60 -32.41
CA GLU A 336 16.81 -38.83 -33.24
C GLU A 336 15.68 -39.49 -32.44
N TYR A 337 15.99 -40.49 -31.61
CA TYR A 337 15.02 -41.14 -30.76
C TYR A 337 14.40 -40.16 -29.75
N LEU A 338 15.23 -39.34 -29.09
CA LEU A 338 14.78 -38.29 -28.18
C LEU A 338 14.02 -37.18 -28.90
N GLN A 339 14.40 -36.79 -30.11
CA GLN A 339 13.66 -35.84 -30.94
C GLN A 339 12.28 -36.40 -31.32
N ARG A 340 12.19 -37.68 -31.72
CA ARG A 340 10.91 -38.37 -31.95
C ARG A 340 10.05 -38.44 -30.70
N MET A 341 10.64 -38.71 -29.54
CA MET A 341 9.93 -38.70 -28.25
C MET A 341 9.45 -37.30 -27.84
N VAL A 342 10.29 -36.27 -28.00
CA VAL A 342 9.92 -34.88 -27.72
C VAL A 342 8.86 -34.39 -28.68
N HIS A 343 8.90 -34.79 -29.96
CA HIS A 343 7.85 -34.51 -30.94
C HIS A 343 6.52 -35.18 -30.53
N ARG A 344 6.55 -36.47 -30.16
CA ARG A 344 5.38 -37.18 -29.60
C ARG A 344 4.85 -36.55 -28.31
N LYS A 345 5.73 -36.10 -27.41
CA LYS A 345 5.35 -35.38 -26.18
C LYS A 345 4.79 -33.99 -26.47
N ARG A 346 5.33 -33.24 -27.43
CA ARG A 346 4.79 -31.94 -27.86
C ARG A 346 3.41 -32.08 -28.50
N VAL A 347 3.18 -33.11 -29.31
CA VAL A 347 1.84 -33.43 -29.82
C VAL A 347 0.89 -33.78 -28.66
N LYS A 348 1.32 -34.60 -27.69
CA LYS A 348 0.50 -34.94 -26.51
C LYS A 348 0.25 -33.79 -25.53
N LEU A 349 1.20 -32.86 -25.35
CA LEU A 349 1.15 -31.80 -24.31
C LEU A 349 0.75 -30.42 -24.85
N LEU A 350 0.90 -30.15 -26.15
CA LEU A 350 0.51 -28.87 -26.75
C LEU A 350 -0.73 -29.02 -27.63
N VAL A 351 -0.81 -30.08 -28.45
CA VAL A 351 -1.93 -30.26 -29.39
C VAL A 351 -3.15 -30.87 -28.71
N LEU A 352 -2.97 -31.85 -27.83
CA LEU A 352 -4.08 -32.50 -27.13
C LEU A 352 -4.83 -31.54 -26.16
N PRO A 353 -4.15 -30.72 -25.32
CA PRO A 353 -4.85 -29.74 -24.51
C PRO A 353 -5.48 -28.64 -25.36
N ALA A 354 -4.85 -28.16 -26.43
CA ALA A 354 -5.47 -27.17 -27.33
C ALA A 354 -6.72 -27.71 -28.04
N LEU A 355 -6.74 -28.99 -28.44
CA LEU A 355 -7.92 -29.66 -28.99
C LEU A 355 -9.00 -29.89 -27.93
N VAL A 356 -8.63 -30.23 -26.69
CA VAL A 356 -9.57 -30.34 -25.56
C VAL A 356 -10.15 -28.97 -25.19
N THR A 357 -9.37 -27.89 -25.22
CA THR A 357 -9.87 -26.51 -25.04
C THR A 357 -10.79 -26.10 -26.19
N LEU A 358 -10.47 -26.45 -27.45
CA LEU A 358 -11.35 -26.21 -28.61
C LEU A 358 -12.69 -26.97 -28.52
N VAL A 359 -12.70 -28.16 -27.92
CA VAL A 359 -13.92 -28.97 -27.72
C VAL A 359 -14.71 -28.52 -26.47
N ASN A 360 -14.05 -27.99 -25.44
CA ASN A 360 -14.68 -27.45 -24.21
C ASN A 360 -15.13 -25.98 -24.29
N ILE A 361 -14.86 -25.26 -25.39
CA ILE A 361 -15.40 -23.89 -25.65
C ILE A 361 -16.93 -23.89 -25.91
N ARG A 362 -17.63 -25.03 -25.85
CA ARG A 362 -19.10 -25.09 -25.95
C ARG A 362 -19.86 -24.71 -24.67
N ARG A 363 -19.19 -24.37 -23.57
CA ARG A 363 -19.86 -23.99 -22.31
C ARG A 363 -19.21 -22.81 -21.60
N LEU A 364 -19.22 -21.61 -22.19
CA LEU A 364 -19.06 -20.35 -21.43
C LEU A 364 -19.84 -19.19 -22.12
N THR A 365 -20.89 -18.76 -21.41
CA THR A 365 -21.53 -17.44 -21.24
C THR A 365 -21.64 -16.39 -22.38
N ALA A 366 -22.77 -15.69 -22.35
CA ALA A 366 -23.36 -14.79 -23.36
C ALA A 366 -22.53 -13.61 -23.91
N PRO A 367 -21.43 -13.09 -23.31
CA PRO A 367 -20.70 -11.97 -23.91
C PRO A 367 -19.93 -12.33 -25.20
N PHE A 368 -19.62 -13.61 -25.42
CA PHE A 368 -18.90 -14.07 -26.63
C PHE A 368 -19.80 -14.17 -27.87
N LEU A 369 -21.13 -14.30 -27.69
CA LEU A 369 -22.09 -14.41 -28.80
C LEU A 369 -22.24 -13.10 -29.57
N VAL A 370 -21.94 -11.94 -28.97
CA VAL A 370 -21.99 -10.63 -29.64
C VAL A 370 -20.83 -10.46 -30.62
N VAL A 371 -19.62 -10.89 -30.22
CA VAL A 371 -18.43 -10.90 -31.09
C VAL A 371 -18.55 -11.98 -32.18
N PHE A 372 -19.14 -13.12 -31.86
CA PHE A 372 -19.40 -14.17 -32.86
C PHE A 372 -20.53 -13.80 -33.83
N LYS A 373 -21.57 -13.06 -33.42
CA LYS A 373 -22.62 -12.54 -34.33
C LYS A 373 -22.04 -11.50 -35.28
N TYR A 374 -21.15 -10.64 -34.80
CA TYR A 374 -20.40 -9.67 -35.61
C TYR A 374 -19.45 -10.34 -36.63
N LEU A 375 -18.77 -11.44 -36.25
CA LEU A 375 -17.92 -12.22 -37.17
C LEU A 375 -18.74 -13.12 -38.12
N LYS A 376 -19.89 -13.65 -37.67
CA LYS A 376 -20.81 -14.49 -38.47
C LYS A 376 -21.51 -13.71 -39.58
N ASP A 377 -21.76 -12.41 -39.39
CA ASP A 377 -22.29 -11.54 -40.45
C ASP A 377 -21.20 -11.05 -41.43
N ARG A 378 -19.91 -11.09 -41.04
CA ARG A 378 -18.79 -10.75 -41.93
C ARG A 378 -18.26 -11.92 -42.76
N VAL A 379 -18.44 -13.17 -42.28
CA VAL A 379 -18.12 -14.40 -43.06
C VAL A 379 -19.29 -14.86 -43.97
N ARG A 380 -20.45 -14.21 -43.87
CA ARG A 380 -21.61 -14.43 -44.76
C ARG A 380 -21.44 -13.92 -46.20
N ARG A 381 -20.31 -13.31 -46.54
CA ARG A 381 -19.94 -12.97 -47.93
C ARG A 381 -18.66 -13.69 -48.34
N THR A 382 -18.77 -14.99 -48.68
CA THR A 382 -18.16 -15.63 -49.87
C THR A 382 -18.35 -17.16 -49.88
N ARG A 383 -19.12 -17.63 -50.88
CA ARG A 383 -19.08 -18.93 -51.61
C ARG A 383 -18.74 -20.24 -50.84
N PHE A 384 -19.70 -20.81 -50.10
CA PHE A 384 -19.67 -22.24 -49.71
C PHE A 384 -20.98 -23.01 -49.97
N LYS A 385 -22.07 -22.33 -50.37
CA LYS A 385 -23.42 -22.93 -50.37
C LYS A 385 -23.89 -23.59 -51.68
N GLN A 386 -23.17 -23.50 -52.79
CA GLN A 386 -23.70 -23.99 -54.08
C GLN A 386 -22.95 -25.18 -54.71
N GLN A 387 -21.82 -25.65 -54.16
CA GLN A 387 -21.07 -26.74 -54.82
C GLN A 387 -20.68 -27.92 -53.93
N VAL A 388 -20.54 -27.75 -52.61
CA VAL A 388 -19.96 -28.82 -51.75
C VAL A 388 -21.02 -29.74 -51.13
N LEU A 389 -22.22 -29.22 -50.83
CA LEU A 389 -23.21 -29.97 -50.05
C LEU A 389 -23.98 -31.04 -50.86
N PRO A 390 -24.29 -30.87 -52.16
CA PRO A 390 -24.95 -31.92 -52.95
C PRO A 390 -24.04 -33.13 -53.25
N ALA A 391 -22.71 -32.95 -53.28
CA ALA A 391 -21.75 -34.04 -53.55
C ALA A 391 -21.50 -34.96 -52.34
N PHE A 392 -21.83 -34.52 -51.12
CA PHE A 392 -21.58 -35.31 -49.90
C PHE A 392 -22.77 -36.20 -49.50
N MET A 393 -24.00 -35.86 -49.93
CA MET A 393 -25.19 -36.64 -49.57
C MET A 393 -25.48 -37.83 -50.50
N ALA A 394 -24.78 -37.94 -51.64
CA ALA A 394 -25.03 -38.99 -52.64
C ALA A 394 -24.13 -40.25 -52.53
N ARG A 395 -23.38 -40.46 -51.44
CA ARG A 395 -22.35 -41.53 -51.41
C ARG A 395 -22.14 -42.31 -50.10
N VAL A 396 -23.12 -42.37 -49.21
CA VAL A 396 -23.03 -43.18 -47.96
C VAL A 396 -24.02 -44.36 -47.90
N VAL A 397 -24.85 -44.57 -48.92
CA VAL A 397 -25.61 -45.82 -49.05
C VAL A 397 -25.02 -46.61 -50.22
N LEU A 398 -24.54 -47.83 -49.92
CA LEU A 398 -23.87 -48.80 -50.79
C LEU A 398 -22.37 -48.54 -51.08
N MET A 399 -21.52 -48.78 -50.08
CA MET A 399 -20.13 -49.19 -50.33
C MET A 399 -19.81 -50.56 -49.71
N ASN A 400 -20.14 -51.58 -50.50
CA ASN A 400 -19.30 -52.74 -50.84
C ASN A 400 -18.29 -53.19 -49.76
N ILE A 401 -18.73 -54.11 -48.90
CA ILE A 401 -17.97 -54.73 -47.79
C ILE A 401 -16.63 -55.35 -48.24
N VAL A 402 -16.49 -55.65 -49.54
CA VAL A 402 -15.24 -56.18 -50.11
C VAL A 402 -14.13 -55.12 -50.21
N LYS A 403 -14.45 -53.85 -50.48
CA LYS A 403 -13.44 -52.78 -50.70
C LYS A 403 -12.88 -52.16 -49.40
N HIS A 404 -13.58 -52.34 -48.28
CA HIS A 404 -13.19 -51.84 -46.97
C HIS A 404 -12.92 -52.93 -45.94
N LYS A 405 -12.74 -54.19 -46.40
CA LYS A 405 -12.37 -55.33 -45.56
C LYS A 405 -11.22 -55.00 -44.60
N GLN A 406 -10.21 -54.26 -45.07
CA GLN A 406 -9.03 -53.93 -44.27
C GLN A 406 -9.31 -52.85 -43.21
N SER A 407 -10.11 -51.83 -43.52
CA SER A 407 -10.51 -50.80 -42.54
C SER A 407 -11.49 -51.36 -41.50
N PHE A 408 -12.40 -52.24 -41.90
CA PHE A 408 -13.29 -52.94 -40.96
C PHE A 408 -12.56 -53.98 -40.12
N MET A 409 -11.55 -54.67 -40.68
CA MET A 409 -10.63 -55.52 -39.92
C MET A 409 -9.85 -54.71 -38.87
N LEU A 410 -9.37 -53.51 -39.21
CA LEU A 410 -8.65 -52.64 -38.27
C LEU A 410 -9.56 -52.09 -37.16
N VAL A 411 -10.82 -51.76 -37.47
CA VAL A 411 -11.80 -51.34 -36.44
C VAL A 411 -12.26 -52.54 -35.60
N SER A 412 -12.44 -53.72 -36.20
CA SER A 412 -12.76 -54.97 -35.49
C SER A 412 -11.59 -55.43 -34.61
N GLU A 413 -10.35 -55.30 -35.06
CA GLU A 413 -9.14 -55.51 -34.25
C GLU A 413 -9.04 -54.47 -33.14
N TYR A 414 -9.30 -53.19 -33.42
CA TYR A 414 -9.30 -52.14 -32.41
C TYR A 414 -10.34 -52.44 -31.32
N LEU A 415 -11.56 -52.83 -31.69
CA LEU A 415 -12.62 -53.17 -30.74
C LEU A 415 -12.33 -54.49 -30.01
N ARG A 416 -11.82 -55.53 -30.69
CA ARG A 416 -11.32 -56.76 -30.05
C ARG A 416 -10.20 -56.46 -29.08
N HIS A 417 -9.30 -55.54 -29.41
CA HIS A 417 -8.19 -55.15 -28.57
C HIS A 417 -8.64 -54.26 -27.41
N GLN A 418 -9.69 -53.45 -27.55
CA GLN A 418 -10.30 -52.71 -26.45
C GLN A 418 -11.09 -53.62 -25.49
N VAL A 419 -11.84 -54.59 -26.03
CA VAL A 419 -12.55 -55.59 -25.21
C VAL A 419 -11.56 -56.53 -24.54
N TRP A 420 -10.55 -57.02 -25.26
CA TRP A 420 -9.46 -57.81 -24.68
C TRP A 420 -8.67 -57.00 -23.68
N ARG A 421 -8.38 -55.71 -23.92
CA ARG A 421 -7.73 -54.86 -22.92
C ARG A 421 -8.56 -54.67 -21.67
N LYS A 422 -9.87 -54.46 -21.80
CA LYS A 422 -10.76 -54.30 -20.66
C LYS A 422 -10.89 -55.61 -19.90
N TRP A 423 -11.10 -56.73 -20.59
CA TRP A 423 -11.13 -58.06 -19.99
C TRP A 423 -9.79 -58.47 -19.36
N PHE A 424 -8.66 -58.23 -20.04
CA PHE A 424 -7.31 -58.50 -19.52
C PHE A 424 -6.98 -57.56 -18.36
N ALA A 425 -7.38 -56.29 -18.41
CA ALA A 425 -7.22 -55.38 -17.28
C ALA A 425 -8.04 -55.83 -16.07
N ASP A 426 -9.31 -56.16 -16.27
CA ASP A 426 -10.25 -56.44 -15.19
C ASP A 426 -10.10 -57.87 -14.62
N ARG A 427 -9.69 -58.86 -15.42
CA ARG A 427 -9.51 -60.26 -14.97
C ARG A 427 -8.07 -60.71 -14.80
N VAL A 428 -7.11 -60.19 -15.56
CA VAL A 428 -5.71 -60.64 -15.49
C VAL A 428 -4.87 -59.63 -14.72
N LEU A 429 -4.85 -58.36 -15.11
CA LEU A 429 -4.12 -57.30 -14.41
C LEU A 429 -4.77 -56.86 -13.10
N SER A 430 -5.95 -57.36 -12.74
CA SER A 430 -6.55 -57.15 -11.43
C SER A 430 -6.61 -58.45 -10.62
N SER A 431 -6.23 -59.59 -11.21
CA SER A 431 -6.15 -60.86 -10.50
C SER A 431 -4.99 -60.82 -9.51
N LYS A 432 -5.32 -61.15 -8.25
CA LYS A 432 -4.33 -61.30 -7.19
C LYS A 432 -3.30 -62.37 -7.55
N ASP A 433 -3.73 -63.49 -8.13
CA ASP A 433 -2.86 -64.59 -8.53
C ASP A 433 -1.86 -64.19 -9.62
N PHE A 434 -2.27 -63.35 -10.58
CA PHE A 434 -1.38 -62.83 -11.62
C PHE A 434 -0.36 -61.84 -11.06
N HIS A 435 -0.78 -60.96 -10.13
CA HIS A 435 0.13 -60.06 -9.44
C HIS A 435 1.11 -60.84 -8.57
N ASP A 436 0.64 -61.83 -7.82
CA ASP A 436 1.47 -62.68 -6.97
C ASP A 436 2.45 -63.51 -7.82
N ALA A 437 2.05 -63.99 -9.00
CA ALA A 437 2.93 -64.67 -9.95
C ALA A 437 3.97 -63.73 -10.59
N ILE A 438 3.62 -62.49 -10.98
CA ILE A 438 4.58 -61.49 -11.47
C ILE A 438 5.54 -61.06 -10.37
N VAL A 439 5.06 -60.87 -9.14
CA VAL A 439 5.89 -60.51 -7.99
C VAL A 439 6.83 -61.65 -7.65
N GLN A 440 6.36 -62.90 -7.62
CA GLN A 440 7.23 -64.08 -7.46
C GLN A 440 8.24 -64.21 -8.59
N TYR A 441 7.83 -64.04 -9.86
CA TYR A 441 8.73 -64.16 -11.02
C TYR A 441 9.77 -63.04 -11.06
N ARG A 442 9.37 -61.79 -10.79
CA ARG A 442 10.30 -60.64 -10.69
C ARG A 442 11.22 -60.77 -9.49
N SER A 443 10.72 -61.22 -8.34
CA SER A 443 11.54 -61.47 -7.16
C SER A 443 12.56 -62.57 -7.44
N ARG A 444 12.14 -63.71 -8.02
CA ARG A 444 13.05 -64.78 -8.45
C ARG A 444 14.05 -64.30 -9.50
N HIS A 445 13.61 -63.62 -10.55
CA HIS A 445 14.50 -63.13 -11.61
C HIS A 445 15.49 -62.08 -11.11
N CYS A 446 15.05 -61.11 -10.29
CA CYS A 446 15.95 -60.14 -9.67
C CYS A 446 16.91 -60.80 -8.69
N VAL A 447 16.48 -61.78 -7.90
CA VAL A 447 17.36 -62.54 -7.00
C VAL A 447 18.37 -63.36 -7.80
N THR A 448 17.96 -64.06 -8.86
CA THR A 448 18.86 -64.80 -9.76
C THR A 448 19.85 -63.85 -10.43
N MET A 449 19.42 -62.69 -10.93
CA MET A 449 20.30 -61.69 -11.55
C MET A 449 21.28 -61.06 -10.55
N MET A 450 20.82 -60.77 -9.33
CA MET A 450 21.66 -60.20 -8.26
C MET A 450 22.66 -61.22 -7.71
N ASN A 451 22.30 -62.50 -7.68
CA ASN A 451 23.20 -63.58 -7.27
C ASN A 451 24.21 -63.93 -8.37
N ALA A 452 23.83 -63.84 -9.65
CA ALA A 452 24.73 -64.05 -10.78
C ALA A 452 25.72 -62.89 -11.01
N ARG A 453 25.45 -61.68 -10.48
CA ARG A 453 26.29 -60.48 -10.69
C ARG A 453 26.44 -59.65 -9.40
N PRO A 454 27.41 -59.99 -8.52
CA PRO A 454 27.60 -59.32 -7.21
C PRO A 454 27.81 -57.81 -7.30
N TRP A 455 28.50 -57.33 -8.35
CA TRP A 455 28.75 -55.89 -8.55
C TRP A 455 27.47 -55.09 -8.81
N LEU A 456 26.48 -55.69 -9.48
CA LEU A 456 25.20 -55.04 -9.76
C LEU A 456 24.36 -54.94 -8.48
N LYS A 457 24.37 -55.99 -7.66
CA LYS A 457 23.75 -56.02 -6.33
C LYS A 457 24.32 -54.90 -5.44
N ALA A 458 25.65 -54.77 -5.37
CA ALA A 458 26.30 -53.71 -4.60
C ALA A 458 25.91 -52.31 -5.08
N ARG A 459 25.85 -52.08 -6.40
CA ARG A 459 25.50 -50.78 -6.98
C ARG A 459 24.03 -50.42 -6.79
N MET A 460 23.13 -51.38 -6.86
CA MET A 460 21.71 -51.16 -6.58
C MET A 460 21.46 -50.87 -5.10
N ILE A 461 22.13 -51.57 -4.18
CA ILE A 461 22.06 -51.28 -2.74
C ILE A 461 22.59 -49.88 -2.45
N SER A 462 23.75 -49.51 -3.02
CA SER A 462 24.31 -48.15 -2.87
C SER A 462 23.35 -47.08 -3.40
N THR A 463 22.74 -47.30 -4.56
CA THR A 463 21.76 -46.36 -5.14
C THR A 463 20.49 -46.26 -4.30
N ALA A 464 20.00 -47.39 -3.77
CA ALA A 464 18.83 -47.41 -2.89
C ALA A 464 19.12 -46.66 -1.57
N LEU A 465 20.31 -46.83 -0.99
CA LEU A 465 20.74 -46.09 0.19
C LEU A 465 20.84 -44.58 -0.07
N VAL A 466 21.35 -44.17 -1.23
CA VAL A 466 21.37 -42.75 -1.65
C VAL A 466 19.95 -42.21 -1.81
N LEU A 467 19.06 -42.94 -2.46
CA LEU A 467 17.66 -42.53 -2.64
C LEU A 467 16.89 -42.49 -1.31
N ILE A 468 17.18 -43.38 -0.36
CA ILE A 468 16.62 -43.35 0.99
C ILE A 468 17.16 -42.12 1.74
N ARG A 469 18.47 -41.84 1.67
CA ARG A 469 19.08 -40.63 2.27
C ARG A 469 18.47 -39.34 1.70
N GLU A 470 18.38 -39.24 0.39
CA GLU A 470 17.79 -38.09 -0.33
C GLU A 470 16.29 -37.95 -0.02
N LYS A 471 15.54 -39.06 0.06
CA LYS A 471 14.11 -39.04 0.43
C LYS A 471 13.89 -38.67 1.89
N ILE A 472 14.81 -39.00 2.80
CA ILE A 472 14.78 -38.57 4.21
C ILE A 472 15.08 -37.06 4.30
N VAL A 473 16.06 -36.55 3.55
CA VAL A 473 16.39 -35.11 3.50
C VAL A 473 15.23 -34.30 2.90
N PHE A 474 14.63 -34.77 1.79
CA PHE A 474 13.48 -34.14 1.18
C PHE A 474 12.22 -34.21 2.07
N ARG A 475 11.99 -35.33 2.76
CA ARG A 475 10.88 -35.44 3.73
C ARG A 475 11.09 -34.55 4.95
N LYS A 476 12.32 -34.42 5.46
CA LYS A 476 12.62 -33.48 6.56
C LYS A 476 12.37 -32.04 6.16
N SER A 477 12.82 -31.62 4.97
CA SER A 477 12.56 -30.27 4.44
C SER A 477 11.06 -29.99 4.21
N VAL A 478 10.32 -30.93 3.62
CA VAL A 478 8.88 -30.76 3.36
C VAL A 478 8.04 -30.88 4.62
N VAL A 479 8.46 -31.67 5.61
CA VAL A 479 7.82 -31.74 6.93
C VAL A 479 8.10 -30.48 7.75
N LEU A 480 9.32 -29.92 7.69
CA LEU A 480 9.62 -28.61 8.29
C LEU A 480 8.81 -27.49 7.64
N ASP A 481 8.74 -27.43 6.31
CA ASP A 481 7.92 -26.43 5.60
C ASP A 481 6.42 -26.60 5.92
N ARG A 482 5.90 -27.84 5.96
CA ARG A 482 4.51 -28.10 6.35
C ARG A 482 4.24 -27.85 7.82
N MET A 483 5.17 -28.15 8.73
CA MET A 483 5.03 -27.83 10.15
C MET A 483 5.02 -26.32 10.35
N MET A 484 5.93 -25.58 9.71
CA MET A 484 5.95 -24.11 9.77
C MET A 484 4.67 -23.48 9.16
N CYS A 485 4.15 -24.03 8.06
CA CYS A 485 2.89 -23.57 7.47
C CYS A 485 1.61 -24.03 8.22
N LEU A 486 1.65 -25.14 8.97
CA LEU A 486 0.52 -25.62 9.78
C LEU A 486 0.51 -25.00 11.18
N LEU A 487 1.65 -24.55 11.69
CA LEU A 487 1.76 -23.83 12.96
C LEU A 487 1.42 -22.33 12.80
N ALA A 488 1.59 -21.75 11.61
CA ALA A 488 1.30 -20.34 11.36
C ALA A 488 -0.18 -19.89 11.61
N PRO A 489 -1.22 -20.73 11.41
CA PRO A 489 -2.61 -20.35 11.71
C PRO A 489 -3.16 -20.91 13.05
N GLN A 490 -2.38 -21.67 13.83
CA GLN A 490 -2.88 -22.27 15.09
C GLN A 490 -2.30 -21.70 16.38
N VAL A 491 -1.40 -20.71 16.30
CA VAL A 491 -0.98 -19.96 17.49
C VAL A 491 -1.84 -18.71 17.61
N LYS A 492 -2.82 -18.74 18.52
CA LYS A 492 -3.49 -17.54 19.03
C LYS A 492 -2.44 -16.73 19.80
N TRP A 493 -1.88 -15.70 19.18
CA TRP A 493 -0.95 -14.76 19.81
C TRP A 493 -1.59 -13.85 20.88
N MET A 494 -2.86 -14.06 21.24
CA MET A 494 -3.60 -13.20 22.16
C MET A 494 -3.64 -13.68 23.62
N GLU A 495 -3.06 -14.83 23.97
CA GLU A 495 -3.15 -15.40 25.32
C GLU A 495 -1.80 -15.90 25.88
N MET A 496 -0.67 -15.37 25.42
CA MET A 496 0.62 -15.62 26.09
C MET A 496 0.77 -14.68 27.28
N THR A 497 1.13 -15.21 28.44
CA THR A 497 1.53 -14.39 29.59
C THR A 497 2.89 -13.74 29.31
N ASP A 498 3.20 -12.63 29.98
CA ASP A 498 4.47 -11.93 29.78
C ASP A 498 5.69 -12.80 30.17
N GLU A 499 5.49 -13.78 31.06
CA GLU A 499 6.51 -14.78 31.45
C GLU A 499 6.81 -15.76 30.31
N GLU A 500 5.79 -16.23 29.60
CA GLU A 500 5.96 -17.10 28.43
C GLU A 500 6.62 -16.35 27.26
N ARG A 501 6.36 -15.04 27.13
CA ARG A 501 7.02 -14.20 26.13
C ARG A 501 8.51 -14.02 26.43
N ALA A 502 8.87 -13.81 27.70
CA ALA A 502 10.27 -13.68 28.13
C ALA A 502 11.08 -14.98 27.88
N VAL A 503 10.46 -16.15 28.06
CA VAL A 503 11.12 -17.44 27.77
C VAL A 503 11.39 -17.59 26.27
N VAL A 504 10.42 -17.29 25.41
CA VAL A 504 10.58 -17.39 23.95
C VAL A 504 11.63 -16.40 23.43
N GLU A 505 11.64 -15.17 23.94
CA GLU A 505 12.66 -14.17 23.59
C GLU A 505 14.07 -14.63 24.04
N SER A 506 14.19 -15.25 25.21
CA SER A 506 15.47 -15.80 25.69
C SER A 506 15.97 -17.00 24.87
N GLU A 507 15.07 -17.84 24.36
CA GLU A 507 15.42 -18.99 23.51
C GLU A 507 15.80 -18.56 22.09
N GLU A 508 15.14 -17.53 21.53
CA GLU A 508 15.54 -16.94 20.25
C GLU A 508 16.93 -16.30 20.35
N GLN A 509 17.22 -15.60 21.44
CA GLN A 509 18.53 -14.96 21.65
C GLN A 509 19.66 -15.99 21.81
N ASN A 510 19.40 -17.11 22.50
CA ASN A 510 20.33 -18.24 22.59
C ASN A 510 20.54 -18.96 21.25
N PHE A 511 19.47 -19.08 20.44
CA PHE A 511 19.57 -19.67 19.10
C PHE A 511 20.43 -18.81 18.17
N PHE A 512 20.27 -17.48 18.18
CA PHE A 512 21.09 -16.56 17.40
C PHE A 512 22.56 -16.50 17.87
N CYS A 513 22.83 -16.55 19.18
CA CYS A 513 24.20 -16.65 19.70
C CYS A 513 24.90 -17.94 19.27
N SER A 514 24.19 -19.07 19.22
CA SER A 514 24.77 -20.36 18.78
C SER A 514 25.10 -20.43 17.28
N MET A 515 24.48 -19.58 16.47
CA MET A 515 24.64 -19.58 15.01
C MET A 515 25.82 -18.71 14.53
N PHE A 516 26.32 -17.80 15.38
CA PHE A 516 27.44 -16.91 15.07
C PHE A 516 28.78 -17.30 15.72
N ASP A 517 28.83 -18.40 16.47
CA ASP A 517 30.04 -18.91 17.12
C ASP A 517 30.64 -20.12 16.38
N MET A 518 30.87 -19.94 15.08
CA MET A 518 31.71 -20.83 14.26
C MET A 518 32.86 -19.97 13.75
N GLY A 519 33.94 -19.98 14.52
CA GLY A 519 35.08 -19.08 14.42
C GLY A 519 35.95 -19.21 13.17
N ASP A 520 36.85 -18.23 13.07
CA ASP A 520 38.04 -18.22 12.23
C ASP A 520 38.95 -19.41 12.57
N ASP A 521 39.06 -20.34 11.61
CA ASP A 521 40.23 -21.18 11.33
C ASP A 521 40.25 -21.51 9.81
#